data_AF-A0A7G8F007-F1
#
_entry.id   AF-A0A7G8F007-F1
#
_cell.length_a   1.000
_cell.length_b   1.000
_cell.length_c   1.000
_cell.angle_alpha   90.00
_cell.angle_beta   90.00
_cell.angle_gamma   90.00
#
_symmetry.space_group_name_H-M   'P 1'
#
loop_
_entity.id
_entity.type
_entity.pdbx_description
1 polymer ?
#
loop_
_entity_poly.entity_id
_entity_poly.type
_entity_poly.pdbx_seq_one_letter_code
_entity_poly.pdbx_strand_id
1 'polypeptide(L)'
;MLLSQTTCQSCLHCVAAGSGSSGGWCRLRRLHVHPELARILFCHHWTARAPVLPPLVSVDQALISGDRQLDLGASVEAAHSQDTPVRVL
;
A
#
# COMPACT_ATOMS: atom_id res chain seq x y z
N MET A 1 12.62 4.70 -3.94
CA MET A 1 11.28 4.46 -3.37
C MET A 1 10.75 5.77 -2.81
N LEU A 2 9.73 6.35 -3.42
CA LEU A 2 9.07 7.53 -2.85
C LEU A 2 8.13 7.05 -1.75
N LEU A 3 8.56 7.08 -0.48
CA LEU A 3 7.62 6.88 0.62
C LEU A 3 6.64 8.07 0.60
N SER A 4 5.40 7.81 0.23
CA SER A 4 4.33 8.81 0.30
C SER A 4 4.23 9.30 1.74
N GLN A 5 4.47 10.59 1.96
CA GLN A 5 4.40 11.20 3.28
C GLN A 5 2.98 11.01 3.86
N THR A 6 2.87 10.59 5.13
CA THR A 6 1.60 10.31 5.81
C THR A 6 0.94 11.61 6.24
N THR A 7 0.17 12.22 5.35
CA THR A 7 -0.46 13.52 5.54
C THR A 7 -1.96 13.42 5.31
N CYS A 8 -2.72 14.44 5.71
CA CYS A 8 -4.16 14.51 5.46
C CYS A 8 -4.46 14.40 3.97
N GLN A 9 -3.60 14.91 3.07
CA GLN A 9 -3.75 14.78 1.62
C GLN A 9 -3.74 13.31 1.17
N SER A 10 -2.84 12.49 1.73
CA SER A 10 -2.73 11.07 1.41
C SER A 10 -3.73 10.17 2.17
N CYS A 11 -4.52 10.74 3.08
CA CYS A 11 -5.53 10.02 3.84
C CYS A 11 -6.77 9.65 3.00
N LEU A 12 -7.28 8.44 3.16
CA LEU A 12 -8.53 7.93 2.57
C LEU A 12 -9.74 8.85 2.84
N HIS A 13 -9.78 9.46 4.03
CA HIS A 13 -10.93 10.26 4.48
C HIS A 13 -10.95 11.68 3.92
N CYS A 14 -9.84 12.16 3.37
CA CYS A 14 -9.77 13.51 2.82
C CYS A 14 -10.09 13.48 1.32
N VAL A 15 -10.96 14.37 0.89
CA VAL A 15 -11.27 14.62 -0.52
C VAL A 15 -10.61 15.93 -0.90
N ALA A 16 -9.78 15.90 -1.95
CA ALA A 16 -9.18 17.11 -2.49
C ALA A 16 -10.27 18.01 -3.09
N ALA A 17 -10.05 19.32 -3.04
CA ALA A 17 -10.84 20.26 -3.82
C ALA A 17 -10.74 19.89 -5.31
N GLY A 18 -11.88 19.76 -6.00
CA GLY A 18 -11.90 19.80 -7.46
C GLY A 18 -11.54 21.19 -7.97
N SER A 19 -11.16 21.31 -9.25
CA SER A 19 -10.90 22.60 -9.89
C SER A 19 -12.08 23.55 -9.70
N GLY A 20 -11.91 24.58 -8.88
CA GLY A 20 -12.95 25.56 -8.52
C GLY A 20 -13.43 25.54 -7.05
N SER A 21 -13.03 24.55 -6.25
CA SER A 21 -13.29 24.55 -4.81
C SER A 21 -12.14 25.18 -4.03
N SER A 22 -12.45 26.04 -3.07
CA SER A 22 -11.47 26.71 -2.19
C SER A 22 -10.89 25.81 -1.11
N GLY A 23 -11.33 24.55 -0.99
CA GLY A 23 -10.92 23.68 0.10
C GLY A 23 -11.25 22.20 -0.10
N GLY A 24 -10.42 21.34 0.49
CA GLY A 24 -10.72 19.92 0.65
C GLY A 24 -11.67 19.67 1.83
N TRP A 25 -12.13 18.44 1.96
CA TRP A 25 -13.05 18.02 3.02
C TRP A 25 -12.59 16.71 3.67
N CYS A 26 -12.56 16.66 5.00
CA CYS A 26 -12.31 15.41 5.73
C CYS A 26 -13.64 14.77 6.15
N ARG A 27 -13.97 13.61 5.57
CA ARG A 27 -15.23 12.90 5.81
C ARG A 27 -15.36 12.38 7.24
N LEU A 28 -14.26 11.93 7.84
CA LEU A 28 -14.26 11.36 9.18
C LEU A 28 -14.44 12.43 10.27
N ARG A 29 -13.69 13.53 10.19
CA ARG A 29 -13.80 14.65 11.14
C ARG A 29 -14.91 15.65 10.80
N ARG A 30 -15.52 15.54 9.62
CA ARG A 30 -16.58 16.43 9.10
C ARG A 30 -16.18 17.91 9.13
N LEU A 31 -15.02 18.24 8.55
CA LEU A 31 -14.52 19.61 8.51
C LEU A 31 -13.82 19.95 7.18
N HIS A 32 -13.78 21.25 6.87
CA HIS A 32 -13.01 21.79 5.76
C HIS A 32 -11.51 21.75 6.07
N VAL A 33 -10.73 21.27 5.11
CA VAL A 33 -9.27 21.23 5.18
C VAL A 33 -8.73 22.08 4.04
N HIS A 34 -8.03 23.16 4.36
CA HIS A 34 -7.35 23.97 3.36
C HIS A 34 -6.31 23.10 2.61
N PRO A 35 -6.20 23.19 1.27
CA PRO A 35 -5.33 22.30 0.48
C PRO A 35 -3.88 22.33 0.94
N GLU A 36 -3.37 23.50 1.32
CA GLU A 36 -1.99 23.64 1.81
C GLU A 36 -1.78 22.96 3.18
N LEU A 37 -2.77 23.05 4.07
CA LEU A 37 -2.71 22.37 5.35
C LEU A 37 -2.82 20.85 5.18
N ALA A 38 -3.60 20.38 4.21
CA ALA A 38 -3.71 18.95 3.93
C ALA A 38 -2.36 18.31 3.57
N ARG A 39 -1.47 19.07 2.92
CA ARG A 39 -0.14 18.62 2.48
C ARG A 39 0.86 18.45 3.62
N ILE A 40 0.72 19.20 4.71
CA ILE A 40 1.71 19.24 5.81
C ILE A 40 1.20 18.63 7.11
N LEU A 41 -0.12 18.61 7.33
CA LEU A 41 -0.69 18.14 8.58
C LEU A 41 -0.96 16.63 8.56
N PHE A 42 -0.79 16.03 9.72
CA PHE A 42 -1.25 14.68 10.04
C PHE A 42 -2.35 14.77 11.11
N CYS A 43 -3.28 13.83 11.08
CA CYS A 43 -4.18 13.60 12.20
C CYS A 43 -4.11 12.13 12.59
N HIS A 44 -4.36 11.82 13.86
CA HIS A 44 -4.31 10.43 14.38
C HIS A 44 -5.31 9.48 13.71
N HIS A 45 -6.25 10.01 12.93
CA HIS A 45 -7.20 9.23 12.14
C HIS A 45 -6.75 8.97 10.70
N TRP A 46 -5.48 9.16 10.39
CA TRP A 46 -4.97 8.89 9.07
C TRP A 46 -5.19 7.42 8.71
N THR A 47 -5.68 7.18 7.50
CA THR A 47 -5.88 5.83 6.95
C THR A 47 -5.34 5.83 5.52
N ALA A 48 -4.51 4.84 5.20
CA ALA A 48 -3.93 4.72 3.86
C ALA A 48 -5.03 4.55 2.79
N ARG A 49 -4.84 5.20 1.64
CA ARG A 49 -5.64 4.90 0.45
C ARG A 49 -5.23 3.54 -0.12
N ALA A 50 -6.21 2.75 -0.54
CA ALA A 50 -5.93 1.54 -1.30
C ALA A 50 -5.20 1.92 -2.60
N PRO A 51 -4.16 1.17 -3.02
CA PRO A 51 -3.51 1.39 -4.30
C PRO A 51 -4.50 1.14 -5.44
N VAL A 52 -4.35 1.89 -6.54
CA VAL A 52 -5.06 1.60 -7.78
C VAL A 52 -4.39 0.39 -8.41
N LEU A 53 -5.06 -0.75 -8.39
CA LEU A 53 -4.61 -1.93 -9.12
C LEU A 53 -4.86 -1.72 -10.62
N PRO A 54 -3.92 -2.09 -11.51
CA PRO A 54 -4.18 -2.14 -12.93
C PRO A 54 -5.41 -3.02 -13.20
N PRO A 55 -6.24 -2.69 -14.21
CA PRO A 55 -7.33 -3.57 -14.59
C PRO A 55 -6.75 -4.93 -14.99
N LEU A 56 -7.28 -6.00 -14.41
CA LEU A 56 -6.99 -7.35 -14.88
C LEU A 56 -7.60 -7.44 -16.28
N VAL A 57 -6.76 -7.58 -17.29
CA VAL A 57 -7.23 -7.98 -18.61
C VAL A 57 -7.78 -9.39 -18.46
N SER A 58 -9.11 -9.53 -18.51
CA SER A 58 -9.75 -10.83 -18.69
C SER A 58 -9.36 -11.29 -20.08
N VAL A 59 -8.21 -11.94 -20.19
CA VAL A 59 -7.86 -12.61 -21.42
C VAL A 59 -8.81 -13.81 -21.48
N ASP A 60 -9.77 -13.78 -22.41
CA ASP A 60 -10.44 -14.98 -22.94
C ASP A 60 -9.40 -15.86 -23.66
N GLN A 61 -8.33 -16.20 -22.95
CA GLN A 61 -7.33 -17.15 -23.36
C GLN A 61 -7.46 -18.31 -22.41
N ALA A 62 -7.87 -19.43 -22.98
CA ALA A 62 -7.62 -20.77 -22.47
C ALA A 62 -6.10 -21.03 -22.35
N LEU A 63 -5.41 -20.27 -21.50
CA LEU A 63 -4.02 -20.48 -21.17
C LEU A 63 -3.94 -21.01 -19.74
N ILE A 64 -3.90 -22.35 -19.70
CA ILE A 64 -3.42 -23.19 -18.62
C ILE A 64 -4.43 -23.37 -17.47
N SER A 65 -5.01 -24.58 -17.45
CA SER A 65 -5.67 -25.20 -16.30
C SER A 65 -5.05 -24.73 -14.98
N GLY A 66 -5.86 -24.05 -14.17
CA GLY A 66 -5.46 -23.26 -13.00
C GLY A 66 -5.01 -24.06 -11.77
N ASP A 67 -4.05 -24.97 -11.92
CA ASP A 67 -3.47 -25.75 -10.82
C ASP A 67 -1.93 -25.68 -10.72
N ARG A 68 -1.27 -24.83 -11.53
CA ARG A 68 0.18 -24.64 -11.41
C ARG A 68 0.49 -23.54 -10.39
N GLN A 69 0.43 -23.92 -9.12
CA GLN A 69 0.98 -23.12 -8.02
C GLN A 69 2.50 -23.02 -8.19
N LEU A 70 3.06 -21.81 -8.07
CA LEU A 70 4.50 -21.60 -8.05
C LEU A 70 5.06 -22.16 -6.73
N ASP A 71 6.00 -23.09 -6.82
CA ASP A 71 6.72 -23.61 -5.65
C ASP A 71 7.79 -22.61 -5.21
N LEU A 72 7.67 -22.12 -3.98
CA LEU A 72 8.58 -21.14 -3.36
C LEU A 72 9.58 -21.79 -2.40
N GLY A 73 9.58 -23.12 -2.26
CA GLY A 73 10.34 -23.84 -1.24
C GLY A 73 11.85 -23.66 -1.32
N ALA A 74 12.42 -23.57 -2.53
CA ALA A 74 13.87 -23.64 -2.72
C ALA A 74 14.65 -22.34 -2.44
N SER A 75 13.99 -21.20 -2.22
CA SER A 75 14.69 -19.90 -2.10
C SER A 75 14.98 -19.45 -0.66
N VAL A 76 14.42 -20.10 0.36
CA VAL A 76 14.54 -19.62 1.76
C VAL A 76 15.72 -20.25 2.52
N GLU A 77 16.21 -21.40 2.07
CA GLU A 77 17.18 -22.22 2.84
C GLU A 77 18.64 -21.80 2.63
N ALA A 78 18.95 -21.03 1.57
CA ALA A 78 20.30 -20.57 1.30
C ALA A 78 20.81 -19.47 2.26
N ALA A 79 19.97 -18.95 3.16
CA ALA A 79 20.33 -17.87 4.09
C ALA A 79 20.67 -18.34 5.52
N HIS A 80 20.55 -19.64 5.84
CA HIS A 80 20.84 -20.17 7.19
C HIS A 80 21.53 -21.54 7.12
N SER A 81 22.81 -21.56 6.76
CA SER A 81 23.64 -22.76 6.94
C SER A 81 25.05 -22.41 7.36
N GLN A 82 25.19 -21.95 8.61
CA GLN A 82 26.37 -22.21 9.43
C GLN A 82 25.94 -22.34 10.91
N ASP A 83 25.32 -23.47 11.26
CA ASP A 83 25.35 -23.97 12.65
C ASP A 83 25.92 -25.38 12.61
N THR A 84 27.23 -25.49 12.82
CA THR A 84 27.92 -26.77 12.98
C THR A 84 27.73 -27.25 14.41
N PRO A 85 27.15 -28.43 14.67
CA PRO A 85 27.12 -28.97 16.03
C PRO A 85 28.54 -29.40 16.43
N VAL A 86 29.11 -28.69 17.43
CA VAL A 86 30.32 -29.12 18.13
C VAL A 86 30.06 -30.49 18.76
N ARG A 87 30.78 -31.52 18.26
CA ARG A 87 30.80 -32.84 18.88
C ARG A 87 31.54 -32.77 20.20
N VAL A 88 30.86 -33.18 21.28
CA VAL A 88 31.47 -33.49 22.57
C VAL A 88 32.29 -34.77 22.42
N LEU A 89 33.58 -34.68 22.72
CA LEU A 89 34.44 -35.79 23.13
C LEU A 89 35.11 -35.40 24.45
#